data_AF-A0A3C1GP75-F1
#
_entry.id   AF-A0A3C1GP75-F1
#
_cell.length_a   1.000
_cell.length_b   1.000
_cell.length_c   1.000
_cell.angle_alpha   90.00
_cell.angle_beta   90.00
_cell.angle_gamma   90.00
#
_symmetry.space_group_name_H-M   'P 1'
#
loop_
_entity.id
_entity.type
_entity.pdbx_description
1 polymer ?
#
loop_
_entity_poly.entity_id
_entity_poly.type
_entity_poly.pdbx_seq_one_letter_code
_entity_poly.pdbx_strand_id
1 'polypeptide(L)'
;MRVSLDEDLAAGLRCDAALYTTGGGVVTRDCVFCRIVARESPADIEYEDDEILVFKDLYPKAPIHLLVIPKRHIESIATLAPEDTPLMGRCVQIAKLLGERTGYARRGYRLACHCGPEGGQVVYHVHFHFTAGRRG
;
A
#
# COMPACT_ATOMS: atom_id res chain seq x y z
N MET A 1 4.98 -16.05 -25.39
CA MET A 1 6.34 -16.31 -24.88
C MET A 1 6.19 -16.70 -23.42
N ARG A 2 6.33 -17.99 -23.09
CA ARG A 2 6.21 -18.49 -21.70
C ARG A 2 7.55 -18.26 -21.02
N VAL A 3 7.61 -17.37 -20.05
CA VAL A 3 8.78 -17.22 -19.17
C VAL A 3 8.52 -18.15 -17.98
N SER A 4 9.35 -19.18 -17.84
CA SER A 4 9.36 -20.07 -16.68
C SER A 4 9.85 -19.28 -15.47
N LEU A 5 8.98 -19.14 -14.47
CA LEU A 5 9.31 -18.59 -13.16
C LEU A 5 10.06 -19.68 -12.41
N ASP A 6 11.39 -19.64 -12.34
CA ASP A 6 12.13 -20.42 -11.32
C ASP A 6 13.61 -20.03 -11.10
N GLU A 7 14.22 -19.07 -11.81
CA GLU A 7 15.67 -18.80 -11.63
C GLU A 7 16.07 -17.32 -11.62
N ASP A 8 15.51 -16.48 -10.73
CA ASP A 8 16.13 -15.16 -10.45
C ASP A 8 15.82 -14.59 -9.05
N LEU A 9 15.85 -15.45 -8.02
CA LEU A 9 15.77 -15.03 -6.62
C LEU A 9 17.16 -14.83 -6.01
N ALA A 10 18.01 -13.98 -6.62
CA ALA A 10 19.32 -13.65 -6.05
C ALA A 10 19.91 -12.33 -6.58
N ALA A 11 19.28 -11.19 -6.29
CA ALA A 11 19.96 -9.89 -6.35
C ALA A 11 19.30 -8.90 -5.38
N GLY A 12 19.51 -9.13 -4.08
CA GLY A 12 19.14 -8.19 -3.04
C GLY A 12 19.97 -6.91 -3.13
N LEU A 13 19.37 -5.83 -3.63
CA LEU A 13 19.89 -4.48 -3.44
C LEU A 13 19.45 -4.00 -2.05
N ARG A 14 20.38 -4.03 -1.11
CA ARG A 14 20.20 -3.42 0.22
C ARG A 14 20.38 -1.90 0.06
N CYS A 15 19.29 -1.15 0.15
CA CYS A 15 19.36 0.28 0.41
C CYS A 15 19.48 0.46 1.94
N ASP A 16 20.68 0.80 2.40
CA ASP A 16 20.93 1.17 3.79
C ASP A 16 20.22 2.49 4.12
N ALA A 17 19.01 2.40 4.68
CA ALA A 17 18.34 3.52 5.34
C ALA A 17 18.00 3.09 6.76
N ALA A 18 18.38 3.91 7.73
CA ALA A 18 18.35 3.63 9.17
C ALA A 18 17.06 2.90 9.62
N LEU A 19 17.20 1.60 9.90
CA LEU A 19 16.13 0.74 10.40
C LEU A 19 15.86 1.09 11.86
N TYR A 20 14.64 1.46 12.21
CA TYR A 20 14.19 1.44 13.60
C TYR A 20 13.09 0.39 13.75
N THR A 21 13.27 -0.53 14.71
CA THR A 21 12.36 -1.63 14.97
C THR A 21 11.45 -1.26 16.14
N THR A 22 10.18 -1.01 15.87
CA THR A 22 9.11 -1.09 16.87
C THR A 22 8.04 -2.04 16.34
N GLY A 23 8.06 -3.28 16.82
CA GLY A 23 6.97 -4.26 16.59
C GLY A 23 6.74 -4.65 15.12
N GLY A 24 7.63 -5.47 14.56
CA GLY A 24 7.29 -6.32 13.41
C GLY A 24 7.42 -5.74 11.99
N GLY A 25 7.84 -4.49 11.83
CA GLY A 25 8.10 -3.91 10.51
C GLY A 25 9.33 -3.02 10.46
N VAL A 26 10.07 -3.09 9.35
CA VAL A 26 11.06 -2.07 8.99
C VAL A 26 10.30 -0.77 8.71
N VAL A 27 10.76 0.34 9.27
CA VAL A 27 10.24 1.68 8.99
C VAL A 27 11.41 2.52 8.48
N THR A 28 11.25 3.16 7.32
CA THR A 28 12.32 3.95 6.69
C THR A 28 12.01 5.43 6.85
N ARG A 29 12.95 6.23 7.39
CA ARG A 29 12.71 7.67 7.63
C ARG A 29 12.51 8.47 6.34
N ASP A 30 13.07 7.99 5.25
CA ASP A 30 12.97 8.65 3.94
C ASP A 30 11.64 8.37 3.22
N CYS A 31 10.86 7.40 3.71
CA CYS A 31 9.52 7.13 3.16
C CYS A 31 8.46 8.02 3.80
N VAL A 32 7.76 8.79 2.98
CA VAL A 32 6.65 9.65 3.43
C VAL A 32 5.52 8.87 4.10
N PHE A 33 5.22 7.64 3.66
CA PHE A 33 4.18 6.81 4.27
C PHE A 33 4.62 6.23 5.62
N CYS A 34 5.88 5.85 5.77
CA CYS A 34 6.45 5.48 7.06
C CYS A 34 6.34 6.63 8.07
N ARG A 35 6.61 7.87 7.65
CA ARG A 35 6.43 9.06 8.49
C ARG A 35 4.97 9.30 8.88
N ILE A 36 4.01 9.00 8.01
CA ILE A 36 2.58 9.03 8.35
C ILE A 36 2.24 7.96 9.40
N VAL A 37 2.72 6.73 9.21
CA VAL A 37 2.56 5.63 10.20
C VAL A 37 3.13 6.02 11.56
N ALA A 38 4.32 6.63 11.58
CA ALA A 38 5.01 7.11 12.77
C ALA A 38 4.42 8.41 13.37
N ARG A 39 3.39 9.00 12.75
CA ARG A 39 2.77 10.28 13.18
C ARG A 39 3.69 11.50 13.09
N GLU A 40 4.74 11.41 12.29
CA GLU A 40 5.68 12.49 12.02
C GLU A 40 5.26 13.37 10.82
N SER A 41 4.26 12.92 10.05
CA SER A 41 3.64 13.67 8.97
C SER A 41 2.11 13.60 9.11
N PRO A 42 1.38 14.72 8.94
CA PRO A 42 -0.08 14.71 9.04
C PRO A 42 -0.70 13.92 7.89
N ALA A 43 -1.83 13.26 8.18
CA ALA A 43 -2.69 12.61 7.20
C ALA A 43 -4.12 12.52 7.75
N ASP A 44 -5.12 12.62 6.87
CA ASP A 44 -6.52 12.40 7.21
C ASP A 44 -6.80 10.90 7.25
N ILE A 45 -6.71 10.31 8.44
CA ILE A 45 -6.84 8.86 8.66
C ILE A 45 -8.32 8.47 8.77
N GLU A 46 -8.71 7.48 7.96
CA GLU A 46 -10.08 6.95 7.86
C GLU A 46 -10.23 5.56 8.48
N TYR A 47 -9.13 4.81 8.58
CA TYR A 47 -9.08 3.51 9.23
C TYR A 47 -7.68 3.20 9.72
N GLU A 48 -7.59 2.49 10.84
CA GLU A 48 -6.33 1.98 11.36
C GLU A 48 -6.59 0.72 12.19
N ASP A 49 -5.73 -0.27 12.03
CA ASP A 49 -5.57 -1.40 12.94
C ASP A 49 -4.08 -1.67 13.22
N ASP A 50 -3.74 -2.80 13.81
CA ASP A 50 -2.35 -3.15 14.16
C ASP A 50 -1.43 -3.29 12.94
N GLU A 51 -1.95 -3.64 11.76
CA GLU A 51 -1.16 -3.96 10.57
C GLU A 51 -1.38 -2.99 9.41
N ILE A 52 -2.53 -2.32 9.33
CA ILE A 52 -2.99 -1.54 8.18
C ILE A 52 -3.34 -0.11 8.60
N LEU A 53 -3.00 0.84 7.73
CA LEU A 53 -3.42 2.24 7.83
C LEU A 53 -4.13 2.66 6.54
N VAL A 54 -5.22 3.42 6.68
CA VAL A 54 -5.93 4.04 5.55
C VAL A 54 -6.07 5.53 5.78
N PHE A 55 -5.69 6.31 4.79
CA PHE A 55 -5.82 7.76 4.82
C PHE A 55 -6.18 8.32 3.44
N LYS A 56 -6.66 9.57 3.39
CA LYS A 56 -6.99 10.24 2.14
C LYS A 56 -5.73 10.55 1.34
N ASP A 57 -5.80 10.30 0.03
CA ASP A 57 -4.78 10.76 -0.89
C ASP A 57 -4.78 12.30 -0.92
N LEU A 58 -3.58 12.90 -0.84
CA LEU A 58 -3.40 14.36 -0.86
C LEU A 58 -3.83 14.99 -2.20
N TYR A 59 -3.78 14.22 -3.29
CA TYR A 59 -4.11 14.63 -4.65
C TYR A 59 -5.21 13.73 -5.24
N PRO A 60 -6.44 13.81 -4.71
CA PRO A 60 -7.53 12.88 -5.05
C PRO A 60 -7.86 12.90 -6.55
N LYS A 61 -8.01 11.70 -7.15
CA LYS A 61 -8.37 11.52 -8.58
C LYS A 61 -9.84 11.14 -8.80
N ALA A 62 -10.57 10.92 -7.71
CA ALA A 62 -11.99 10.64 -7.64
C ALA A 62 -12.57 11.27 -6.36
N PRO A 63 -13.91 11.44 -6.24
CA PRO A 63 -14.54 11.98 -5.03
C PRO A 63 -14.15 11.25 -3.75
N ILE A 64 -13.94 9.93 -3.85
CA ILE A 64 -13.32 9.13 -2.79
C ILE A 64 -12.00 8.60 -3.35
N HIS A 65 -10.88 9.02 -2.77
CA HIS A 65 -9.55 8.49 -3.06
C HIS A 65 -8.80 8.24 -1.75
N LEU A 66 -8.71 6.97 -1.37
CA LEU A 66 -8.05 6.52 -0.15
C LEU A 66 -6.86 5.65 -0.51
N LEU A 67 -5.81 5.71 0.33
CA LEU A 67 -4.65 4.85 0.23
C LEU A 67 -4.71 3.82 1.35
N VAL A 68 -4.71 2.54 1.00
CA VAL A 68 -4.60 1.42 1.95
C VAL A 68 -3.15 0.95 1.95
N ILE A 69 -2.48 1.04 3.10
CA ILE A 69 -1.07 0.66 3.23
C ILE A 69 -0.87 -0.33 4.39
N PRO A 70 0.04 -1.31 4.27
CA PRO A 70 0.58 -1.97 5.45
C PRO A 70 1.42 -0.97 6.26
N LYS A 71 1.36 -1.06 7.59
CA LYS A 71 2.24 -0.29 8.50
C LYS A 71 3.69 -0.71 8.36
N ARG A 72 3.94 -2.01 8.15
CA ARG A 72 5.26 -2.53 7.77
C ARG A 72 5.65 -2.01 6.40
N HIS A 73 6.87 -1.50 6.28
CA HIS A 73 7.40 -1.09 4.99
C HIS A 73 7.69 -2.30 4.10
N ILE A 74 7.05 -2.31 2.94
CA ILE A 74 7.37 -3.18 1.80
C ILE A 74 7.49 -2.24 0.62
N GLU A 75 8.63 -2.25 -0.07
CA GLU A 75 8.94 -1.24 -1.08
C GLU A 75 7.95 -1.26 -2.25
N SER A 76 7.69 -2.44 -2.81
CA SER A 76 6.82 -2.64 -3.97
C SER A 76 6.17 -4.02 -3.95
N ILE A 77 5.11 -4.21 -4.73
CA ILE A 77 4.54 -5.55 -4.91
C ILE A 77 5.51 -6.50 -5.64
N ALA A 78 6.47 -5.94 -6.39
CA ALA A 78 7.55 -6.71 -7.03
C ALA A 78 8.54 -7.32 -6.02
N THR A 79 8.57 -6.84 -4.78
CA THR A 79 9.48 -7.31 -3.73
C THR A 79 8.77 -8.15 -2.67
N LEU A 80 7.53 -8.59 -2.92
CA LEU A 80 6.79 -9.42 -1.97
C LEU A 80 7.44 -10.80 -1.83
N ALA A 81 7.61 -11.22 -0.59
CA ALA A 81 7.95 -12.60 -0.25
C ALA A 81 6.66 -13.43 -0.05
N PRO A 82 6.71 -14.78 -0.16
CA PRO A 82 5.54 -15.64 0.07
C PRO A 82 4.82 -15.35 1.40
N GLU A 83 5.57 -15.00 2.44
CA GLU A 83 5.07 -14.70 3.79
C GLU A 83 4.27 -13.40 3.85
N ASP A 84 4.38 -12.52 2.86
CA ASP A 84 3.64 -11.26 2.78
C ASP A 84 2.19 -11.45 2.28
N THR A 85 1.88 -12.62 1.71
CA THR A 85 0.57 -12.93 1.10
C THR A 85 -0.61 -12.66 2.06
N PRO A 86 -0.59 -13.07 3.34
CA PRO A 86 -1.69 -12.78 4.26
C PRO A 86 -1.89 -11.28 4.48
N LEU A 87 -0.81 -10.50 4.57
CA LEU A 87 -0.87 -9.05 4.76
C LEU A 87 -1.47 -8.34 3.53
N MET A 88 -1.12 -8.77 2.33
CA MET A 88 -1.75 -8.27 1.10
C MET A 88 -3.23 -8.65 1.02
N GLY A 89 -3.57 -9.86 1.45
CA GLY A 89 -4.97 -10.29 1.60
C GLY A 89 -5.74 -9.37 2.56
N ARG A 90 -5.14 -8.97 3.68
CA ARG A 90 -5.74 -7.99 4.61
C ARG A 90 -5.98 -6.64 3.93
N CYS A 91 -5.02 -6.10 3.17
CA CYS A 91 -5.23 -4.85 2.42
C CYS A 91 -6.47 -4.92 1.51
N VAL A 92 -6.66 -6.04 0.80
CA VAL A 92 -7.83 -6.25 -0.08
C VAL A 92 -9.13 -6.38 0.74
N GLN A 93 -9.11 -7.04 1.89
CA GLN A 93 -10.27 -7.11 2.79
C GLN A 93 -10.66 -5.73 3.35
N ILE A 94 -9.67 -4.89 3.69
CA ILE A 94 -9.92 -3.50 4.09
C ILE A 94 -10.54 -2.72 2.93
N ALA A 95 -10.09 -2.90 1.68
CA ALA A 95 -10.74 -2.27 0.53
C ALA A 95 -12.22 -2.67 0.37
N LYS A 96 -12.57 -3.94 0.61
CA LYS A 96 -13.98 -4.39 0.67
C LYS A 96 -14.77 -3.64 1.74
N LEU A 97 -14.23 -3.55 2.96
CA LEU A 97 -14.86 -2.83 4.08
C LEU A 97 -15.07 -1.34 3.75
N LEU A 98 -14.08 -0.70 3.09
CA LEU A 98 -14.21 0.68 2.63
C LEU A 98 -15.33 0.83 1.60
N GLY A 99 -15.49 -0.13 0.69
CA GLY A 99 -16.64 -0.19 -0.23
C GLY A 99 -17.97 -0.17 0.51
N GLU A 100 -18.11 -0.96 1.56
CA GLU A 100 -19.31 -1.00 2.40
C GLU A 100 -19.55 0.34 3.12
N ARG A 101 -18.53 0.85 3.80
CA ARG A 101 -18.60 2.10 4.59
C ARG A 101 -18.89 3.34 3.75
N THR A 102 -18.37 3.38 2.53
CA THR A 102 -18.57 4.52 1.61
C THR A 102 -19.86 4.41 0.78
N GLY A 103 -20.61 3.32 0.92
CA GLY A 103 -21.82 3.06 0.13
C GLY A 103 -21.55 2.65 -1.33
N TYR A 104 -20.32 2.25 -1.65
CA TYR A 104 -19.90 1.83 -3.00
C TYR A 104 -19.77 0.31 -3.19
N ALA A 105 -20.07 -0.52 -2.18
CA ALA A 105 -19.98 -1.98 -2.27
C ALA A 105 -20.75 -2.58 -3.48
N ARG A 106 -21.93 -2.04 -3.79
CA ARG A 106 -22.72 -2.44 -4.97
C ARG A 106 -22.57 -1.50 -6.16
N ARG A 107 -22.22 -0.24 -5.92
CA ARG A 107 -22.05 0.79 -6.96
C ARG A 107 -20.73 0.66 -7.71
N GLY A 108 -19.78 -0.06 -7.12
CA GLY A 108 -18.45 -0.30 -7.67
C GLY A 108 -17.43 0.74 -7.19
N TYR A 109 -16.20 0.27 -7.05
CA TYR A 109 -15.00 1.05 -6.78
C TYR A 109 -13.84 0.37 -7.51
N ARG A 110 -12.75 1.09 -7.72
CA ARG A 110 -11.51 0.56 -8.30
C ARG A 110 -10.45 0.46 -7.21
N LEU A 111 -9.82 -0.71 -7.14
CA LEU A 111 -8.61 -0.96 -6.37
C LEU A 111 -7.44 -1.09 -7.33
N ALA A 112 -6.42 -0.24 -7.18
CA ALA A 112 -5.23 -0.28 -8.02
C ALA A 112 -3.97 -0.28 -7.15
N CYS A 113 -2.96 -1.02 -7.58
CA CYS A 113 -1.61 -0.97 -7.01
C CYS A 113 -0.65 -0.71 -8.16
N HIS A 114 0.16 0.35 -8.05
CA HIS A 114 1.13 0.71 -9.07
C HIS A 114 2.49 0.08 -8.72
N CYS A 115 3.21 -0.40 -9.74
CA CYS A 115 4.47 -1.12 -9.56
C CYS A 115 5.52 -0.62 -10.54
N GLY A 116 6.65 -0.18 -10.00
CA GLY A 116 7.78 0.34 -10.78
C GLY A 116 7.48 1.62 -11.57
N PRO A 117 8.48 2.16 -12.29
CA PRO A 117 8.36 3.42 -13.02
C PRO A 117 7.27 3.42 -14.08
N GLU A 118 7.20 2.37 -14.91
CA GLU A 118 6.20 2.27 -15.99
C GLU A 118 4.78 2.03 -15.46
N GLY A 119 4.65 1.37 -14.30
CA GLY A 119 3.36 1.22 -13.62
C GLY A 119 2.90 2.46 -12.87
N GLY A 120 3.72 3.53 -12.82
CA GLY A 120 3.39 4.79 -12.16
C GLY A 120 3.59 4.77 -10.64
N GLN A 121 4.48 3.93 -10.12
CA GLN A 121 4.81 3.93 -8.69
C GLN A 121 5.66 5.15 -8.34
N VAL A 122 5.11 6.04 -7.51
CA VAL A 122 5.78 7.29 -7.09
C VAL A 122 6.24 7.29 -5.63
N VAL A 123 5.60 6.47 -4.78
CA VAL A 123 6.03 6.20 -3.41
C VAL A 123 6.40 4.73 -3.30
N TYR A 124 7.64 4.46 -2.92
CA TYR A 124 8.20 3.12 -2.75
C TYR A 124 7.85 2.54 -1.38
N HIS A 125 6.55 2.45 -1.13
CA HIS A 125 5.93 1.73 -0.03
C HIS A 125 4.60 1.22 -0.56
N VAL A 126 4.37 -0.09 -0.59
CA VAL A 126 3.18 -0.72 -1.18
C VAL A 126 1.92 -0.04 -0.70
N HIS A 127 1.10 0.40 -1.65
CA HIS A 127 -0.15 1.07 -1.36
C HIS A 127 -1.18 0.73 -2.41
N PHE A 128 -2.41 0.53 -1.95
CA PHE A 128 -3.55 0.35 -2.83
C PHE A 128 -4.37 1.63 -2.89
N HIS A 129 -4.55 2.14 -4.09
CA HIS A 129 -5.50 3.21 -4.38
C HIS A 129 -6.91 2.64 -4.39
N PHE A 130 -7.70 3.00 -3.40
CA PHE A 130 -9.15 2.81 -3.39
C PHE A 130 -9.80 4.06 -3.98
N THR A 131 -10.45 3.94 -5.14
CA THR A 131 -11.12 5.06 -5.83
C THR A 131 -12.59 4.78 -6.08
N ALA A 132 -13.47 5.70 -5.70
CA ALA A 132 -14.91 5.58 -5.88
C ALA A 132 -15.59 6.94 -6.17
N GLY A 133 -16.83 6.89 -6.66
CA GLY A 133 -17.64 8.09 -6.94
C GLY A 133 -17.41 8.75 -8.30
N ARG A 134 -16.52 8.20 -9.13
CA ARG A 134 -16.39 8.53 -10.55
C ARG A 134 -16.35 7.22 -11.33
N ARG A 135 -17.04 7.16 -12.47
CA ARG A 135 -16.90 6.05 -13.42
C ARG A 135 -15.52 6.19 -14.05
N GLY A 136 -14.66 5.20 -13.80
CA GLY A 136 -13.33 5.09 -14.39
C GLY A 136 -13.37 4.63 -15.83
#